data_AF-A0A239P219-F1
#
_entry.id   AF-A0A239P219-F1
#
_cell.length_a   1.000
_cell.length_b   1.000
_cell.length_c   1.000
_cell.angle_alpha   90.00
_cell.angle_beta   90.00
_cell.angle_gamma   90.00
#
_symmetry.space_group_name_H-M   'P 1'
#
loop_
_entity.id
_entity.type
_entity.pdbx_description
1 polymer ?
#
loop_
_entity_poly.entity_id
_entity_poly.type
_entity_poly.pdbx_seq_one_letter_code
_entity_poly.pdbx_strand_id
1 'polypeptide(L)'
;MVEIREAPEFTNWLAALKGQRAILHIVRRINRLAAGNPGDTKSVGGPVMELRIDHGPGYRVYYTRRGQVLVILLCGGDKRRRAKTYERPSKWRKHWRTEHESQ
;
A
#
# COMPACT_ATOMS: atom_id res chain seq x y z
N MET A 1 -8.53 7.55 -16.75
CA MET A 1 -8.97 7.24 -15.36
C MET A 1 -7.99 6.23 -14.81
N VAL A 2 -7.47 6.40 -13.59
CA VAL A 2 -6.52 5.42 -13.02
C VAL A 2 -7.31 4.25 -12.45
N GLU A 3 -7.03 3.03 -12.92
CA GLU A 3 -7.58 1.79 -12.37
C GLU A 3 -6.87 1.47 -11.06
N ILE A 4 -7.62 1.12 -10.01
CA ILE A 4 -7.06 0.66 -8.73
C ILE A 4 -7.28 -0.84 -8.64
N ARG A 5 -6.20 -1.60 -8.42
CA ARG A 5 -6.25 -3.02 -8.10
C ARG A 5 -5.74 -3.24 -6.69
N GLU A 6 -6.40 -4.11 -5.95
CA GLU A 6 -6.08 -4.41 -4.57
C GLU A 6 -5.61 -5.86 -4.46
N ALA A 7 -4.45 -6.08 -3.85
CA ALA A 7 -3.99 -7.42 -3.54
C ALA A 7 -4.86 -8.02 -2.40
N PRO A 8 -5.04 -9.35 -2.36
CA PRO A 8 -5.80 -10.01 -1.30
C PRO A 8 -5.29 -9.66 0.10
N GLU A 9 -3.98 -9.48 0.29
CA GLU A 9 -3.36 -9.10 1.55
C GLU A 9 -3.82 -7.72 2.02
N PHE A 10 -3.95 -6.75 1.11
CA PHE A 10 -4.49 -5.44 1.44
C PHE A 10 -5.96 -5.54 1.84
N THR A 11 -6.76 -6.27 1.06
CA THR A 11 -8.20 -6.44 1.33
C THR A 11 -8.45 -7.08 2.70
N ASN A 12 -7.73 -8.17 2.99
CA ASN A 12 -7.82 -8.88 4.27
C ASN A 12 -7.34 -8.00 5.44
N TRP A 13 -6.26 -7.25 5.24
CA TRP A 13 -5.76 -6.33 6.25
C TRP A 13 -6.76 -5.20 6.54
N LEU A 14 -7.36 -4.61 5.50
CA LEU A 14 -8.32 -3.52 5.63
C LEU A 14 -9.58 -3.99 6.36
N ALA A 15 -10.07 -5.20 6.03
CA ALA A 15 -11.19 -5.84 6.70
C ALA A 15 -10.92 -6.15 8.19
N ALA A 16 -9.66 -6.42 8.56
CA ALA A 16 -9.27 -6.67 9.94
C ALA A 16 -9.09 -5.40 10.79
N LEU A 17 -9.10 -4.20 10.18
CA LEU A 17 -8.97 -2.95 10.93
C LEU A 17 -10.20 -2.65 11.78
N LYS A 18 -10.01 -2.57 13.09
CA LYS A 18 -11.02 -2.09 14.03
C LYS A 18 -11.05 -0.56 14.02
N GLY A 19 -11.86 0.03 13.13
CA GLY A 19 -12.15 1.46 13.18
C GLY A 19 -12.52 2.08 11.83
N GLN A 20 -13.79 2.46 11.69
CA GLN A 20 -14.30 3.08 10.46
C GLN A 20 -13.53 4.34 10.04
N ARG A 21 -13.10 5.16 11.02
CA ARG A 21 -12.34 6.38 10.75
C ARG A 21 -11.00 6.07 10.09
N ALA A 22 -10.27 5.07 10.59
CA ALA A 22 -8.98 4.67 10.01
C ALA A 22 -9.14 4.20 8.56
N ILE A 23 -10.14 3.35 8.30
CA ILE A 23 -10.47 2.86 6.95
C ILE A 23 -10.77 4.04 6.01
N LEU A 24 -11.62 4.98 6.43
CA LEU A 24 -11.96 6.16 5.63
C LEU A 24 -10.72 7.01 5.30
N HIS A 25 -9.81 7.20 6.26
CA HIS A 25 -8.57 7.93 6.02
C HIS A 25 -7.67 7.23 4.99
N ILE A 26 -7.55 5.90 5.06
CA ILE A 26 -6.75 5.10 4.12
C ILE A 26 -7.35 5.16 2.72
N VAL A 27 -8.64 4.86 2.57
CA VAL A 27 -9.35 4.89 1.28
C VAL A 27 -9.28 6.28 0.65
N ARG A 28 -9.51 7.34 1.43
CA ARG A 28 -9.41 8.72 0.93
C ARG A 28 -8.01 9.04 0.41
N ARG A 29 -6.97 8.49 1.05
CA ARG A 29 -5.58 8.72 0.62
C ARG A 29 -5.27 7.96 -0.67
N ILE A 30 -5.73 6.72 -0.81
CA ILE A 30 -5.60 5.93 -2.04
C ILE A 30 -6.32 6.62 -3.20
N ASN A 31 -7.54 7.11 -3.00
CA ASN A 31 -8.28 7.85 -4.03
C ASN A 31 -7.55 9.12 -4.47
N ARG A 32 -6.96 9.87 -3.53
CA ARG A 32 -6.14 11.04 -3.87
C ARG A 32 -4.89 10.65 -4.65
N LEU A 33 -4.24 9.55 -4.29
CA LEU A 33 -3.11 9.01 -5.04
C LEU A 33 -3.50 8.66 -6.49
N ALA A 34 -4.63 7.97 -6.69
CA ALA A 34 -5.16 7.65 -8.02
C ALA A 34 -5.53 8.91 -8.83
N ALA A 35 -6.01 9.96 -8.16
CA ALA A 35 -6.29 11.26 -8.76
C ALA A 35 -5.03 12.12 -9.03
N GLY A 36 -3.82 11.55 -8.94
CA GLY A 36 -2.58 12.28 -9.21
C GLY A 36 -2.09 13.17 -8.07
N ASN A 37 -2.66 13.03 -6.87
CA ASN A 37 -2.29 13.77 -5.68
C ASN A 37 -1.66 12.83 -4.64
N PRO A 38 -0.41 12.38 -4.80
CA PRO A 38 0.22 11.34 -3.97
C PRO A 38 0.49 11.78 -2.54
N GLY A 39 0.82 13.06 -2.29
CA GLY A 39 1.19 13.55 -0.96
C GLY A 39 2.51 12.93 -0.49
N ASP A 40 2.61 12.57 0.80
CA ASP A 40 3.83 11.96 1.36
C ASP A 40 4.01 10.53 0.86
N THR A 41 4.91 10.37 -0.12
CA THR A 41 5.29 9.08 -0.67
C THR A 41 6.79 8.95 -0.80
N LYS A 42 7.32 7.73 -0.65
CA LYS A 42 8.75 7.44 -0.78
C LYS A 42 8.96 6.13 -1.52
N SER A 43 9.95 6.06 -2.41
CA SER A 43 10.38 4.77 -2.95
C SER A 43 11.01 3.91 -1.84
N VAL A 44 10.65 2.62 -1.82
CA VAL A 44 11.26 1.62 -0.91
C VAL A 44 12.15 0.63 -1.66
N GLY A 45 12.45 0.93 -2.93
CA GLY A 45 13.29 0.14 -3.81
C GLY A 45 12.50 -0.63 -4.88
N GLY A 46 13.09 -0.75 -6.08
CA GLY A 46 12.40 -1.33 -7.24
C GLY A 46 11.18 -0.48 -7.65
N PRO A 47 10.12 -1.10 -8.19
CA PRO A 47 8.92 -0.38 -8.63
C PRO A 47 7.94 -0.06 -7.49
N VAL A 48 8.33 -0.29 -6.22
CA VAL A 48 7.44 -0.18 -5.06
C VAL A 48 7.63 1.15 -4.36
N MET A 49 6.49 1.77 -4.05
CA MET A 49 6.36 3.04 -3.35
C MET A 49 5.61 2.83 -2.04
N GLU A 50 5.98 3.61 -1.03
CA GLU A 50 5.30 3.70 0.26
C GLU A 50 4.51 5.01 0.30
N LEU A 51 3.21 4.94 0.58
CA LEU A 51 2.35 6.07 0.91
C LEU A 51 2.20 6.16 2.42
N ARG A 52 2.58 7.31 2.98
CA ARG A 52 2.59 7.55 4.43
C ARG A 52 1.34 8.30 4.84
N ILE A 53 0.63 7.74 5.81
CA ILE A 53 -0.61 8.31 6.33
C ILE A 53 -0.41 8.55 7.82
N ASP A 54 -0.29 9.82 8.20
CA ASP A 54 -0.15 10.23 9.59
C ASP A 54 -1.52 10.37 10.25
N HIS A 55 -2.12 9.22 10.57
CA HIS A 55 -3.38 9.11 11.29
C HIS A 55 -3.31 7.95 12.28
N GLY A 56 -3.74 8.20 13.53
CA GLY A 56 -3.72 7.19 14.59
C GLY A 56 -2.30 6.63 14.84
N PRO A 57 -2.07 5.32 14.68
CA PRO A 57 -0.76 4.70 14.89
C PRO A 57 0.27 5.00 13.78
N GLY A 58 -0.15 5.68 12.71
CA GLY A 58 0.62 5.86 11.49
C GLY A 58 0.53 4.65 10.58
N TYR A 59 -0.09 4.83 9.40
CA TYR A 59 -0.27 3.77 8.41
C TYR A 59 0.70 3.94 7.23
N ARG A 60 1.08 2.82 6.62
CA ARG A 60 1.97 2.75 5.45
C ARG A 60 1.35 1.84 4.41
N VAL A 61 0.87 2.42 3.32
CA VAL A 61 0.30 1.68 2.18
C VAL A 61 1.41 1.49 1.15
N TYR A 62 1.74 0.25 0.82
CA TYR A 62 2.69 -0.07 -0.24
C TYR A 62 1.95 -0.27 -1.55
N TYR A 63 2.44 0.37 -2.60
CA TYR A 63 1.83 0.32 -3.91
C TYR A 63 2.87 0.32 -5.02
N THR A 64 2.45 -0.09 -6.21
CA THR A 64 3.20 0.11 -7.45
C THR A 64 2.30 0.69 -8.51
N ARG A 65 2.89 1.35 -9.52
CA ARG A 65 2.16 1.94 -10.64
C ARG A 65 2.69 1.36 -11.94
N ARG A 66 1.77 0.82 -12.76
CA ARG A 66 2.02 0.32 -14.11
C ARG A 66 1.13 1.10 -15.07
N GLY A 67 1.68 2.13 -15.71
CA GLY A 67 0.90 3.03 -16.56
C GLY A 67 -0.26 3.69 -15.81
N GLN A 68 -1.49 3.36 -16.22
CA GLN A 68 -2.73 3.84 -15.60
C GLN A 68 -3.29 2.92 -14.52
N VAL A 69 -2.58 1.83 -14.16
CA VAL A 69 -2.98 0.92 -13.09
C VAL A 69 -2.17 1.19 -11.83
N LEU A 70 -2.87 1.43 -10.73
CA LEU A 70 -2.33 1.53 -9.38
C LEU A 70 -2.62 0.23 -8.63
N VAL A 71 -1.58 -0.52 -8.28
CA VAL A 71 -1.73 -1.79 -7.55
C VAL A 71 -1.38 -1.56 -6.08
N ILE A 72 -2.35 -1.76 -5.19
CA ILE A 72 -2.19 -1.68 -3.73
C ILE A 72 -1.80 -3.06 -3.21
N LEU A 73 -0.61 -3.16 -2.63
CA LEU A 73 0.00 -4.44 -2.28
C LEU A 73 -0.34 -4.87 -0.85
N LEU A 74 -0.08 -3.98 0.11
CA LEU A 74 -0.23 -4.26 1.54
C LEU A 74 -0.29 -2.93 2.28
N CYS A 75 -0.89 -2.93 3.47
CA CYS A 75 -0.70 -1.85 4.41
C CYS A 75 -0.17 -2.36 5.75
N GLY A 76 0.74 -1.60 6.34
CA GLY A 76 1.27 -1.82 7.69
C GLY A 76 0.83 -0.69 8.62
N GLY A 77 0.58 -1.02 9.89
CA GLY A 77 0.29 -0.05 10.94
C GLY A 77 1.11 -0.34 12.18
N ASP A 78 1.52 0.73 12.85
CA ASP A 78 2.19 0.79 14.17
C ASP A 78 3.71 1.00 14.14
N LYS A 79 4.12 2.26 14.33
CA LYS A 79 5.50 2.69 14.59
C LYS A 79 5.98 2.35 16.02
N ARG A 80 5.12 1.84 16.91
CA ARG A 80 5.40 1.68 18.36
C ARG A 80 5.32 0.26 18.92
N ARG A 81 4.74 -0.72 18.24
CA ARG A 81 4.69 -2.11 18.76
C ARG A 81 5.51 -3.02 17.86
N ARG A 82 6.76 -3.26 18.27
CA ARG A 82 7.69 -4.30 17.79
C ARG A 82 7.49 -4.66 16.32
N ALA A 83 8.35 -4.10 15.46
CA ALA A 83 8.63 -4.53 14.10
C ALA A 83 8.90 -6.05 14.01
N LYS A 84 7.84 -6.86 14.13
CA LYS A 84 7.87 -8.30 13.94
C LYS A 84 6.91 -8.57 12.80
N THR A 85 7.50 -8.63 11.60
CA THR A 85 6.82 -8.84 10.29
C THR A 85 6.10 -7.55 9.89
N TYR A 86 6.56 -6.68 9.00
CA TYR A 86 6.76 -6.86 7.56
C TYR A 86 7.77 -5.83 7.01
N GLU A 87 8.88 -5.59 7.69
CA GLU A 87 10.03 -4.95 7.05
C GLU A 87 10.67 -5.94 6.10
N ARG A 88 10.32 -5.89 4.81
CA ARG A 88 11.32 -6.02 3.74
C ARG A 88 10.72 -5.90 2.33
N PRO A 89 11.07 -4.83 1.60
CA PRO A 89 11.03 -4.78 0.13
C PRO A 89 11.71 -5.98 -0.55
N SER A 90 12.62 -6.69 0.14
CA SER A 90 13.32 -7.86 -0.41
C SER A 90 12.46 -9.11 -0.55
N LYS A 91 11.33 -9.24 0.17
CA LYS A 91 10.38 -10.37 -0.04
C LYS A 91 9.55 -10.14 -1.32
N TRP A 92 9.15 -8.90 -1.58
CA TRP A 92 8.40 -8.50 -2.78
C TRP A 92 9.20 -8.64 -4.09
N ARG A 93 10.54 -8.44 -4.03
CA ARG A 93 11.44 -8.68 -5.18
C ARG A 93 11.31 -10.08 -5.76
N LYS A 94 11.03 -11.11 -4.94
CA LYS A 94 10.96 -12.51 -5.40
C LYS A 94 9.56 -12.94 -5.82
N HIS A 95 8.51 -12.41 -5.19
CA HIS A 95 7.13 -12.82 -5.50
C HIS A 95 6.59 -12.17 -6.78
N TRP A 96 7.00 -10.92 -7.06
CA TRP A 96 6.51 -10.16 -8.21
C TRP A 96 6.95 -10.68 -9.58
N ARG A 97 8.13 -11.32 -9.65
CA ARG A 97 8.69 -11.81 -10.91
C ARG A 97 7.91 -13.00 -11.48
N THR A 98 7.09 -13.68 -10.68
CA THR A 98 6.47 -14.95 -11.07
C THR A 98 5.02 -14.82 -11.54
N GLU A 99 4.29 -13.76 -11.17
CA GLU A 99 2.83 -13.72 -11.39
C GLU A 99 2.33 -12.76 -12.49
N HIS A 100 3.16 -11.82 -12.98
CA HIS A 100 2.63 -10.72 -13.80
C HIS A 100 3.55 -10.28 -14.96
N GLU A 101 4.28 -11.22 -15.55
CA GLU A 101 5.07 -11.07 -16.80
C GLU A 101 4.36 -11.76 -17.98
N SER A 102 3.04 -11.61 -18.05
CA SER A 102 2.23 -12.06 -19.19
C SER A 102 1.19 -11.01 -19.54
N GLN A 103 1.65 -9.91 -20.12
CA GLN A 103 0.91 -9.08 -21.07
C GLN A 103 1.91 -8.47 -22.05
#